data_AF-A0A969FN96-F1
#
_entry.id   AF-A0A969FN96-F1
#
_cell.length_a   1.000
_cell.length_b   1.000
_cell.length_c   1.000
_cell.angle_alpha   90.00
_cell.angle_beta   90.00
_cell.angle_gamma   90.00
#
_symmetry.space_group_name_H-M   'P 1'
#
loop_
_entity.id
_entity.type
_entity.pdbx_description
1 polymer ?
#
loop_
_entity_poly.entity_id
_entity_poly.type
_entity_poly.pdbx_seq_one_letter_code
_entity_poly.pdbx_strand_id
1 'polypeptide(L)'
;MTKSQTSRLTVFALTVLLGLSAPFGLDIAAYNPATASPPRKPTGTFVDSEWSIQLFEDMSRYFSYEYLGTYLANGSRLRLSDGSPTENWTEEREEWVWYSGDYQYIIAWRPNDRHFIRLRVIDPNGVEILNRLLERDRY
;
A
#
# COMPACT_ATOMS: atom_id res chain seq x y z
N MET A 1 44.90 6.69 35.58
CA MET A 1 43.63 6.05 35.99
C MET A 1 42.57 6.31 34.94
N THR A 2 42.17 5.24 34.29
CA THR A 2 40.92 4.89 33.56
C THR A 2 40.05 5.97 32.89
N LYS A 3 40.01 5.89 31.55
CA LYS A 3 38.91 6.33 30.67
C LYS A 3 37.62 5.56 31.00
N SER A 4 36.46 6.15 30.72
CA SER A 4 35.33 5.40 30.18
C SER A 4 34.52 6.25 29.21
N GLN A 5 34.32 5.65 28.04
CA GLN A 5 33.62 6.11 26.85
C GLN A 5 32.52 5.06 26.63
N THR A 6 31.27 5.44 26.34
CA THR A 6 30.31 4.48 25.76
C THR A 6 29.25 5.19 24.91
N SER A 7 29.27 4.90 23.62
CA SER A 7 28.32 5.28 22.57
C SER A 7 27.24 4.21 22.39
N ARG A 8 26.16 4.51 21.61
CA ARG A 8 25.45 3.67 20.60
C ARG A 8 24.06 4.30 20.34
N LEU A 9 23.52 4.40 19.12
CA LEU A 9 23.24 3.37 18.10
C LEU A 9 23.23 4.05 16.70
N THR A 10 23.99 3.55 15.72
CA THR A 10 23.65 2.49 14.74
C THR A 10 23.10 3.08 13.43
N VAL A 11 24.00 3.20 12.46
CA VAL A 11 23.71 3.47 11.04
C VAL A 11 23.31 2.14 10.39
N PHE A 12 22.13 2.08 9.77
CA PHE A 12 21.78 0.96 8.88
C PHE A 12 22.45 1.20 7.52
N ALA A 13 23.49 0.43 7.22
CA ALA A 13 24.12 0.41 5.91
C ALA A 13 23.24 -0.40 4.94
N LEU A 14 22.86 0.20 3.81
CA LEU A 14 22.16 -0.44 2.72
C LEU A 14 23.19 -1.20 1.85
N THR A 15 23.15 -2.53 1.85
CA THR A 15 24.03 -3.34 1.01
C THR A 15 23.45 -3.46 -0.41
N VAL A 16 24.11 -2.84 -1.37
CA VAL A 16 23.86 -3.06 -2.81
C VAL A 16 24.65 -4.30 -3.23
N LEU A 17 23.96 -5.39 -3.55
CA LEU A 17 24.54 -6.55 -4.22
C LEU A 17 24.49 -6.31 -5.74
N LEU A 18 25.62 -5.92 -6.31
CA LEU A 18 25.84 -5.92 -7.76
C LEU A 18 26.54 -7.22 -8.16
N GLY A 19 25.93 -7.91 -9.13
CA GLY A 19 26.64 -8.76 -10.09
C GLY A 19 26.37 -10.25 -9.97
N LEU A 20 25.60 -10.79 -10.92
CA LEU A 20 26.07 -11.94 -11.70
C LEU A 20 25.37 -11.96 -13.06
N SER A 21 26.18 -11.84 -14.11
CA SER A 21 25.81 -12.08 -15.50
C SER A 21 25.49 -13.55 -15.74
N ALA A 22 24.38 -13.83 -16.41
CA ALA A 22 24.34 -14.91 -17.40
C ALA A 22 23.18 -14.70 -18.38
N PRO A 23 23.38 -14.92 -19.69
CA PRO A 23 22.30 -14.99 -20.64
C PRO A 23 21.78 -16.42 -20.70
N PHE A 24 20.49 -16.63 -20.49
CA PHE A 24 19.83 -17.85 -20.93
C PHE A 24 18.48 -17.48 -21.51
N GLY A 25 18.37 -17.57 -22.84
CA GLY A 25 17.09 -17.62 -23.52
C GLY A 25 16.54 -19.04 -23.44
N LEU A 26 15.29 -19.16 -23.00
CA LEU A 26 14.40 -20.28 -23.30
C LEU A 26 13.01 -19.69 -23.55
N ASP A 27 12.60 -19.76 -24.81
CA ASP A 27 11.25 -19.45 -25.30
C ASP A 27 10.38 -20.68 -25.07
N ILE A 28 9.42 -20.62 -24.13
CA ILE A 28 8.32 -21.60 -24.06
C ILE A 28 7.03 -20.92 -23.58
N ALA A 29 6.04 -21.01 -24.48
CA ALA A 29 4.60 -20.86 -24.34
C ALA A 29 4.05 -19.43 -24.21
N ALA A 30 3.50 -18.96 -25.33
CA ALA A 30 2.51 -17.88 -25.38
C ALA A 30 1.35 -18.16 -24.41
N TYR A 31 1.39 -17.54 -23.24
CA TYR A 31 0.17 -17.23 -22.52
C TYR A 31 -0.45 -16.04 -23.25
N ASN A 32 -1.54 -16.28 -23.97
CA ASN A 32 -2.31 -15.22 -24.62
C ASN A 32 -3.62 -14.98 -23.86
N PRO A 33 -3.62 -14.22 -22.76
CA PRO A 33 -4.77 -13.43 -22.36
C PRO A 33 -4.62 -12.09 -23.07
N ALA A 34 -5.16 -11.94 -24.27
CA ALA A 34 -5.33 -10.60 -24.81
C ALA A 34 -6.07 -9.76 -23.74
N THR A 35 -5.36 -8.78 -23.15
CA THR A 35 -5.86 -7.60 -22.43
C THR A 35 -6.38 -7.68 -20.99
N ALA A 36 -5.81 -8.51 -20.11
CA ALA A 36 -5.90 -8.20 -18.67
C ALA A 36 -4.60 -7.51 -18.23
N SER A 37 -4.55 -6.18 -18.32
CA SER A 37 -3.54 -5.43 -17.56
C SER A 37 -3.62 -5.88 -16.10
N PRO A 38 -2.49 -6.06 -15.38
CA PRO A 38 -2.53 -6.29 -13.94
C PRO A 38 -3.45 -5.23 -13.30
N PRO A 39 -4.22 -5.58 -12.25
CA PRO A 39 -5.11 -4.61 -11.62
C PRO A 39 -4.29 -3.38 -11.23
N ARG A 40 -4.62 -2.22 -11.82
CA ARG A 40 -3.91 -0.94 -11.65
C ARG A 40 -4.14 -0.29 -10.27
N LYS A 41 -4.67 -1.06 -9.33
CA LYS A 41 -5.04 -0.66 -7.97
C LYS A 41 -5.36 -1.89 -7.12
N PRO A 42 -5.11 -1.87 -5.80
CA PRO A 42 -5.48 -2.96 -4.91
C PRO A 42 -6.99 -3.04 -4.70
N THR A 43 -7.63 -4.17 -5.02
CA THR A 43 -9.04 -4.43 -4.62
C THR A 43 -9.12 -5.54 -3.59
N GLY A 44 -10.23 -5.61 -2.86
CA GLY A 44 -10.51 -6.62 -1.83
C GLY A 44 -10.35 -6.10 -0.41
N THR A 45 -10.37 -7.03 0.55
CA THR A 45 -10.27 -6.73 1.98
C THR A 45 -8.84 -6.96 2.47
N PHE A 46 -8.33 -6.03 3.28
CA PHE A 46 -7.04 -6.09 3.93
C PHE A 46 -7.22 -5.81 5.42
N VAL A 47 -6.56 -6.59 6.26
CA VAL A 47 -6.78 -6.60 7.69
C VAL A 47 -5.46 -6.58 8.46
N ASP A 48 -5.52 -6.04 9.66
CA ASP A 48 -4.58 -6.34 10.73
C ASP A 48 -5.35 -6.59 12.03
N SER A 49 -4.69 -6.51 13.20
CA SER A 49 -5.35 -6.75 14.48
C SER A 49 -6.41 -5.70 14.88
N GLU A 50 -6.43 -4.52 14.25
CA GLU A 50 -7.27 -3.40 14.65
C GLU A 50 -8.13 -2.81 13.53
N TRP A 51 -7.71 -2.98 12.27
CA TRP A 51 -8.35 -2.36 11.11
C TRP A 51 -8.69 -3.39 10.04
N SER A 52 -9.83 -3.18 9.40
CA SER A 52 -10.23 -3.83 8.15
C SER A 52 -10.51 -2.77 7.10
N ILE A 53 -9.79 -2.82 5.99
CA ILE A 53 -9.92 -1.92 4.85
C ILE A 53 -10.43 -2.72 3.65
N GLN A 54 -11.60 -2.34 3.14
CA GLN A 54 -12.16 -2.89 1.91
C GLN A 54 -12.05 -1.86 0.79
N LEU A 55 -11.43 -2.26 -0.32
CA LEU A 55 -11.20 -1.45 -1.51
C LEU A 55 -11.96 -2.06 -2.70
N PHE A 56 -12.79 -1.28 -3.38
CA PHE A 56 -13.64 -1.78 -4.45
C PHE A 56 -14.01 -0.69 -5.46
N GLU A 57 -14.42 -1.09 -6.65
CA GLU A 57 -14.95 -0.18 -7.66
C GLU A 57 -16.48 -0.18 -7.61
N ASP A 58 -17.08 1.01 -7.50
CA ASP A 58 -18.53 1.17 -7.59
C ASP A 58 -18.92 1.49 -9.05
N MET A 59 -19.38 0.45 -9.75
CA MET A 59 -19.80 0.55 -11.15
C MET A 59 -21.06 1.41 -11.34
N SER A 60 -21.82 1.67 -10.28
CA SER A 60 -23.04 2.50 -10.36
C SER A 60 -22.75 4.00 -10.35
N ARG A 61 -21.55 4.39 -9.90
CA ARG A 61 -21.12 5.79 -9.72
C ARG A 61 -19.91 6.12 -10.60
N TYR A 62 -20.06 6.02 -11.92
CA TYR A 62 -19.00 6.36 -12.87
C TYR A 62 -17.66 5.66 -12.59
N PHE A 63 -17.69 4.42 -12.09
CA PHE A 63 -16.48 3.66 -11.73
C PHE A 63 -15.64 4.34 -10.63
N SER A 64 -16.30 4.91 -9.61
CA SER A 64 -15.61 5.48 -8.45
C SER A 64 -14.84 4.39 -7.69
N TYR A 65 -13.64 4.74 -7.24
CA TYR A 65 -12.81 3.85 -6.43
C TYR A 65 -13.07 4.12 -4.95
N GLU A 66 -13.63 3.13 -4.27
CA GLU A 66 -14.19 3.24 -2.94
C GLU A 66 -13.24 2.67 -1.88
N TYR A 67 -13.26 3.33 -0.72
CA TYR A 67 -12.60 2.92 0.50
C TYR A 67 -13.65 2.71 1.59
N LEU A 68 -13.61 1.56 2.26
CA LEU A 68 -14.37 1.30 3.48
C LEU A 68 -13.41 0.85 4.58
N GLY A 69 -13.13 1.76 5.52
CA GLY A 69 -12.35 1.47 6.71
C GLY A 69 -13.24 1.09 7.88
N THR A 70 -12.90 0.02 8.59
CA THR A 70 -13.57 -0.44 9.80
C THR A 70 -12.56 -0.55 10.94
N TYR A 71 -12.83 0.12 12.06
CA TYR A 71 -12.10 -0.10 13.31
C TYR A 71 -12.71 -1.29 14.04
N LEU A 72 -11.94 -2.38 14.17
CA LEU A 72 -12.45 -3.68 14.60
C LEU A 72 -12.89 -3.70 16.07
N ALA A 73 -12.28 -2.87 16.93
CA ALA A 73 -12.56 -2.90 18.36
C ALA A 73 -14.00 -2.49 18.72
N ASN A 74 -14.62 -1.60 17.92
CA ASN A 74 -15.98 -1.13 18.17
C ASN A 74 -16.89 -1.17 16.94
N GLY A 75 -16.39 -1.63 15.79
CA GLY A 75 -17.15 -1.73 14.54
C GLY A 75 -17.44 -0.39 13.86
N SER A 76 -16.82 0.71 14.28
CA SER A 76 -16.98 2.01 13.62
C SER A 76 -16.48 1.96 12.19
N ARG A 77 -17.18 2.64 11.27
CA ARG A 77 -16.91 2.59 9.83
C ARG A 77 -16.81 3.97 9.22
N LEU A 78 -15.93 4.10 8.23
CA LEU A 78 -15.81 5.27 7.36
C LEU A 78 -15.80 4.80 5.91
N ARG A 79 -16.75 5.28 5.12
CA ARG A 79 -16.78 5.05 3.67
C ARG A 79 -16.38 6.34 2.95
N LEU A 80 -15.42 6.24 2.04
CA LEU A 80 -14.94 7.33 1.20
C LEU A 80 -15.02 6.91 -0.27
N SER A 81 -15.48 7.83 -1.11
CA SER A 81 -15.64 7.63 -2.54
C SER A 81 -14.59 8.44 -3.30
N ASP A 82 -14.50 8.20 -4.61
CA ASP A 82 -13.72 9.01 -5.55
C ASP A 82 -12.21 9.04 -5.23
N GLY A 83 -11.64 7.89 -4.86
CA GLY A 83 -10.21 7.75 -4.65
C GLY A 83 -9.41 8.08 -5.91
N SER A 84 -8.34 8.87 -5.76
CA SER A 84 -7.51 9.34 -6.86
C SER A 84 -6.04 8.95 -6.67
N PRO A 85 -5.26 8.78 -7.76
CA PRO A 85 -3.83 8.52 -7.64
C PRO A 85 -3.12 9.79 -7.15
N THR A 86 -2.12 9.62 -6.29
CA THR A 86 -1.24 10.71 -5.86
C THR A 86 -0.13 10.98 -6.87
N GLU A 87 0.58 12.09 -6.72
CA GLU A 87 1.78 12.40 -7.53
C GLU A 87 2.95 11.42 -7.29
N ASN A 88 2.94 10.66 -6.19
CA ASN A 88 3.97 9.66 -5.87
C ASN A 88 3.75 8.31 -6.59
N TRP A 89 2.80 8.25 -7.52
CA TRP A 89 2.46 7.05 -8.26
C TRP A 89 3.59 6.62 -9.21
N THR A 90 3.98 5.35 -9.15
CA THR A 90 4.87 4.68 -10.11
C THR A 90 4.36 3.28 -10.43
N GLU A 91 4.87 2.66 -11.50
CA GLU A 91 4.51 1.27 -11.86
C GLU A 91 4.95 0.24 -10.79
N GLU A 92 5.89 0.59 -9.92
CA GLU A 92 6.40 -0.28 -8.85
C GLU A 92 5.71 -0.01 -7.50
N ARG A 93 5.11 1.18 -7.35
CA ARG A 93 4.46 1.65 -6.13
C ARG A 93 3.32 2.60 -6.50
N GLU A 94 2.10 2.13 -6.30
CA GLU A 94 0.92 2.93 -6.51
C GLU A 94 0.49 3.55 -5.18
N GLU A 95 0.07 4.81 -5.22
CA GLU A 95 -0.48 5.52 -4.08
C GLU A 95 -1.81 6.16 -4.46
N TRP A 96 -2.84 5.83 -3.67
CA TRP A 96 -4.20 6.31 -3.84
C TRP A 96 -4.62 7.11 -2.60
N VAL A 97 -5.31 8.22 -2.79
CA VAL A 97 -5.78 9.10 -1.72
C VAL A 97 -7.29 9.29 -1.77
N TRP A 98 -7.88 9.34 -0.59
CA TRP A 98 -9.26 9.77 -0.33
C TRP A 98 -9.24 10.90 0.70
N TYR A 99 -10.29 11.72 0.69
CA TYR A 99 -10.41 12.87 1.57
C TYR A 99 -11.67 12.78 2.43
N SER A 100 -11.56 13.19 3.69
CA SER A 100 -12.70 13.39 4.60
C SER A 100 -12.50 14.69 5.36
N GLY A 101 -13.12 15.77 4.88
CA GLY A 101 -12.69 17.12 5.26
C GLY A 101 -11.23 17.33 4.86
N ASP A 102 -10.43 17.88 5.77
CA ASP A 102 -9.00 18.16 5.54
C ASP A 102 -8.09 16.96 5.85
N TYR A 103 -8.65 15.80 6.23
CA TYR A 103 -7.88 14.57 6.44
C TYR A 103 -7.64 13.85 5.13
N GLN A 104 -6.43 13.31 4.98
CA GLN A 104 -6.05 12.47 3.83
C GLN A 104 -5.90 11.03 4.26
N TYR A 105 -6.53 10.11 3.52
CA TYR A 105 -6.46 8.67 3.72
C TYR A 105 -5.72 8.11 2.53
N ILE A 106 -4.50 7.60 2.73
CA ILE A 106 -3.62 7.17 1.65
C ILE A 106 -3.37 5.67 1.74
N ILE A 107 -3.61 4.97 0.64
CA ILE A 107 -3.21 3.57 0.45
C ILE A 107 -2.00 3.52 -0.46
N ALA A 108 -0.88 3.02 0.04
CA ALA A 108 0.27 2.64 -0.77
C ALA A 108 0.26 1.13 -1.03
N TRP A 109 0.51 0.75 -2.28
CA TRP A 109 0.47 -0.63 -2.74
C TRP A 109 1.58 -0.90 -3.74
N ARG A 110 2.07 -2.15 -3.77
CA ARG A 110 3.09 -2.58 -4.73
C ARG A 110 2.53 -3.72 -5.58
N PRO A 111 2.52 -3.60 -6.91
CA PRO A 111 2.07 -4.69 -7.78
C PRO A 111 2.88 -5.98 -7.62
N ASN A 112 4.15 -5.88 -7.21
CA ASN A 112 5.00 -7.04 -6.91
C ASN A 112 4.76 -7.65 -5.52
N ASP A 113 3.99 -6.99 -4.66
CA ASP A 113 3.65 -7.44 -3.32
C ASP A 113 2.14 -7.25 -3.03
N ARG A 114 1.32 -7.97 -3.81
CA ARG A 114 -0.13 -7.72 -3.91
C ARG A 114 -0.94 -8.08 -2.65
N HIS A 115 -0.29 -8.76 -1.71
CA HIS A 115 -0.89 -9.23 -0.48
C HIS A 115 -0.85 -8.18 0.62
N PHE A 116 -0.14 -7.07 0.45
CA PHE A 116 -0.07 -6.04 1.47
C PHE A 116 -0.45 -4.67 0.94
N ILE A 117 -1.08 -3.89 1.81
CA ILE A 117 -1.23 -2.44 1.62
C ILE A 117 -0.64 -1.72 2.83
N ARG A 118 -0.18 -0.49 2.62
CA ARG A 118 0.13 0.43 3.71
C ARG A 118 -0.93 1.52 3.77
N LEU A 119 -1.68 1.54 4.86
CA LEU A 119 -2.61 2.61 5.21
C LEU A 119 -1.86 3.72 5.90
N ARG A 120 -2.06 4.95 5.45
CA ARG A 120 -1.63 6.18 6.13
C ARG A 120 -2.81 7.13 6.28
N VAL A 121 -2.88 7.83 7.41
CA VAL A 121 -3.83 8.93 7.61
C VAL A 121 -3.04 10.16 8.01
N ILE A 122 -3.22 11.23 7.26
CA ILE A 122 -2.58 12.53 7.48
C ILE A 122 -3.65 13.49 7.98
N ASP A 123 -3.37 14.16 9.09
CA ASP A 123 -4.24 15.18 9.67
C ASP A 123 -4.16 16.52 8.90
N PRO A 124 -5.03 17.50 9.22
CA PRO A 124 -5.02 18.80 8.54
C PRO A 124 -3.73 19.61 8.70
N ASN A 125 -2.88 19.28 9.68
CA ASN A 125 -1.58 19.92 9.90
C ASN A 125 -0.45 19.24 9.11
N GLY A 126 -0.76 18.20 8.33
CA GLY A 126 0.23 17.41 7.59
C GLY A 126 0.93 16.34 8.43
N VAL A 127 0.43 16.05 9.63
CA VAL A 127 1.00 15.04 10.53
C VAL A 127 0.40 13.68 10.23
N GLU A 128 1.25 12.67 10.04
CA GLU A 128 0.80 11.28 9.93
C GLU A 128 0.36 10.76 11.31
N ILE A 129 -0.95 10.51 11.45
CA ILE A 129 -1.59 10.05 12.70
C ILE A 129 -1.92 8.55 12.68
N LEU A 130 -1.82 7.91 11.51
CA LEU A 130 -1.98 6.46 11.36
C LEU A 130 -1.01 5.97 10.29
N ASN A 131 -0.29 4.88 10.57
CA ASN A 131 0.54 4.17 9.59
C ASN A 131 0.53 2.68 9.91
N ARG A 132 -0.07 1.89 9.03
CA ARG A 132 -0.27 0.45 9.27
C ARG A 132 0.01 -0.34 8.01
N LEU A 133 0.61 -1.51 8.18
CA LEU A 133 0.73 -2.52 7.13
C LEU A 133 -0.39 -3.54 7.34
N LEU A 134 -1.25 -3.71 6.35
CA LEU A 134 -2.36 -4.66 6.39
C LEU A 134 -2.13 -5.77 5.38
N GLU A 135 -2.46 -7.00 5.76
CA GLU A 135 -2.40 -8.16 4.87
C GLU A 135 -3.77 -8.40 4.25
N ARG A 136 -3.79 -8.84 3.00
CA ARG A 136 -4.98 -9.28 2.29
C ARG A 136 -5.63 -10.40 3.07
N ASP A 137 -6.91 -10.21 3.37
CA ASP A 137 -7.69 -11.21 4.06
C ASP A 137 -7.85 -12.46 3.18
N ARG A 138 -7.64 -13.64 3.76
CA ARG A 138 -7.64 -14.93 3.07
C ARG A 138 -8.83 -15.77 3.53
N TYR A 139 -10.04 -15.24 3.41
CA TYR A 139 -11.27 -15.97 3.71
C TYR A 139 -12.32 -15.71 2.64
#